data_AF-A0A7S3CP32-F1
#
_entry.id   AF-A0A7S3CP32-F1
#
_cell.length_a   1.000
_cell.length_b   1.000
_cell.length_c   1.000
_cell.angle_alpha   90.00
_cell.angle_beta   90.00
_cell.angle_gamma   90.00
#
_symmetry.space_group_name_H-M   'P 1'
#
loop_
_entity.id
_entity.type
_entity.pdbx_description
1 polymer ?
#
loop_
_entity_poly.entity_id
_entity_poly.type
_entity_poly.pdbx_seq_one_letter_code
_entity_poly.pdbx_strand_id
1 'polypeptide(L)'
;MGNKTIANPVKRKLVIVGGSFGGKNLVETILRLDPKELMAEIVVIDQYNYFEFFCTHFECFSDASKFKDSVVDYETMYKSYKSGRITFMQGKLSNVLATENKIEIVQGADETVEVNYDTLAICTGGSKVGPWFGDEETLPTIEQREEQFREISEKIKEANSILCVGGGPNGLELAGWLRDTYQDKKISVIQRGKELLPSLRGAHAQTMGIMKSKNIDILLGQSFEPDSDLASQYDVHLDCRNTFYTGPAKYMKSEELAQ
;
A
#
# COMPACT_ATOMS: atom_id res chain seq x y z
N MET A 1 -45.53 -27.88 -21.03
CA MET A 1 -44.31 -27.59 -20.24
C MET A 1 -44.23 -26.08 -20.10
N GLY A 2 -44.56 -25.54 -18.92
CA GLY A 2 -44.59 -24.10 -18.70
C GLY A 2 -43.17 -23.53 -18.58
N ASN A 3 -42.84 -22.56 -19.44
CA ASN A 3 -41.68 -21.70 -19.26
C ASN A 3 -41.83 -20.96 -17.93
N LYS A 4 -41.18 -21.45 -16.86
CA LYS A 4 -40.94 -20.63 -15.67
C LYS A 4 -39.92 -19.58 -16.08
N THR A 5 -40.40 -18.37 -16.36
CA THR A 5 -39.58 -17.17 -16.39
C THR A 5 -38.93 -17.05 -15.01
N ILE A 6 -37.65 -17.41 -14.89
CA ILE A 6 -36.88 -17.16 -13.68
C ILE A 6 -36.84 -15.64 -13.58
N ALA A 7 -37.44 -15.08 -12.53
CA ALA A 7 -37.34 -13.65 -12.23
C ALA A 7 -35.86 -13.24 -12.26
N ASN A 8 -35.53 -12.08 -12.84
CA ASN A 8 -34.17 -11.58 -12.83
C ASN A 8 -33.66 -11.62 -11.39
N PRO A 9 -32.53 -12.30 -11.10
CA PRO A 9 -32.02 -12.41 -9.75
C PRO A 9 -31.75 -11.01 -9.22
N VAL A 10 -32.22 -10.72 -8.01
CA VAL A 10 -31.90 -9.48 -7.31
C VAL A 10 -30.42 -9.52 -6.97
N LYS A 11 -29.64 -8.68 -7.64
CA LYS A 11 -28.20 -8.58 -7.40
C LYS A 11 -27.95 -7.95 -6.02
N ARG A 12 -27.08 -8.57 -5.23
CA ARG A 12 -26.65 -8.06 -3.92
C ARG A 12 -25.59 -6.98 -4.10
N LYS A 13 -25.63 -5.92 -3.30
CA LYS A 13 -24.62 -4.86 -3.30
C LYS A 13 -23.41 -5.26 -2.44
N LEU A 14 -22.31 -5.62 -3.09
CA LEU A 14 -21.03 -5.83 -2.44
C LEU A 14 -20.23 -4.53 -2.44
N VAL A 15 -19.92 -4.02 -1.26
CA VAL A 15 -19.01 -2.88 -1.08
C VAL A 15 -17.64 -3.40 -0.68
N ILE A 16 -16.61 -3.02 -1.44
CA ILE A 16 -15.21 -3.35 -1.19
C ILE A 16 -14.48 -2.05 -0.88
N VAL A 17 -13.93 -1.91 0.33
CA VAL A 17 -13.14 -0.73 0.73
C VAL A 17 -11.65 -1.06 0.65
N GLY A 18 -10.92 -0.38 -0.22
CA GLY A 18 -9.53 -0.63 -0.58
C GLY A 18 -9.47 -1.35 -1.93
N GLY A 19 -9.13 -0.61 -2.98
CA GLY A 19 -9.03 -1.06 -4.37
C GLY A 19 -7.66 -1.63 -4.74
N SER A 20 -6.69 -1.60 -3.83
CA SER A 20 -5.35 -2.15 -4.06
C SER A 20 -5.36 -3.69 -4.12
N PHE A 21 -4.23 -4.37 -3.87
CA PHE A 21 -4.05 -5.81 -4.05
C PHE A 21 -5.22 -6.66 -3.52
N GLY A 22 -5.67 -6.43 -2.29
CA GLY A 22 -6.77 -7.20 -1.69
C GLY A 22 -8.10 -7.04 -2.43
N GLY A 23 -8.54 -5.80 -2.61
CA GLY A 23 -9.82 -5.51 -3.26
C GLY A 23 -9.82 -5.87 -4.74
N LYS A 24 -8.76 -5.53 -5.47
CA LYS A 24 -8.60 -5.91 -6.89
C LYS A 24 -8.71 -7.43 -7.08
N ASN A 25 -7.96 -8.23 -6.30
CA ASN A 25 -8.01 -9.68 -6.41
C ASN A 25 -9.40 -10.24 -6.06
N LEU A 26 -10.10 -9.62 -5.10
CA LEU A 26 -11.47 -9.99 -4.76
C LEU A 26 -12.43 -9.71 -5.93
N VAL A 27 -12.35 -8.53 -6.55
CA VAL A 27 -13.11 -8.17 -7.75
C VAL A 27 -12.87 -9.18 -8.87
N GLU A 28 -11.61 -9.44 -9.22
CA GLU A 28 -11.22 -10.39 -10.27
C GLU A 28 -11.72 -11.81 -9.98
N THR A 29 -11.67 -12.23 -8.72
CA THR A 29 -12.20 -13.54 -8.30
C THR A 29 -13.71 -13.61 -8.47
N ILE A 30 -14.45 -12.57 -8.11
CA ILE A 30 -15.92 -12.55 -8.24
C ILE A 30 -16.34 -12.48 -9.71
N LEU A 31 -15.61 -11.75 -10.57
CA LEU A 31 -15.83 -11.76 -12.02
C LEU A 31 -15.65 -13.15 -12.63
N ARG A 32 -14.65 -13.90 -12.16
CA ARG A 32 -14.41 -15.27 -12.60
C ARG A 32 -15.48 -16.25 -12.10
N LEU A 33 -15.95 -16.09 -10.86
CA LEU A 33 -16.91 -17.00 -10.24
C LEU A 33 -18.37 -16.70 -10.64
N ASP A 34 -18.68 -15.45 -10.98
CA ASP A 34 -19.99 -15.00 -11.46
C ASP A 34 -19.86 -14.30 -12.83
N PRO A 35 -19.50 -15.04 -13.90
CA PRO A 35 -19.25 -14.47 -15.22
C PRO A 35 -20.52 -14.01 -15.95
N LYS A 36 -21.69 -14.40 -15.46
CA LYS A 36 -22.99 -13.96 -15.99
C LYS A 36 -23.53 -12.73 -15.25
N GLU A 37 -22.78 -12.22 -14.27
CA GLU A 37 -23.11 -11.04 -13.47
C GLU A 37 -24.48 -11.13 -12.78
N LEU A 38 -24.86 -12.32 -12.31
CA LEU A 38 -26.20 -12.57 -11.79
C LEU A 38 -26.32 -12.35 -10.28
N MET A 39 -25.20 -12.30 -9.55
CA MET A 39 -25.21 -12.40 -8.09
C MET A 39 -24.93 -11.07 -7.39
N ALA A 40 -23.98 -10.29 -7.91
CA ALA A 40 -23.49 -9.09 -7.21
C ALA A 40 -23.31 -7.87 -8.13
N GLU A 41 -23.74 -6.72 -7.63
CA GLU A 41 -23.28 -5.38 -8.03
C GLU A 41 -22.11 -4.99 -7.10
N ILE A 42 -21.02 -4.49 -7.67
CA ILE A 42 -19.75 -4.27 -6.97
C ILE A 42 -19.49 -2.77 -6.90
N VAL A 43 -19.33 -2.25 -5.68
CA VAL A 43 -18.85 -0.89 -5.44
C VAL A 43 -17.48 -0.98 -4.80
N VAL A 44 -16.46 -0.47 -5.50
CA VAL A 44 -15.10 -0.36 -4.96
C VAL A 44 -14.88 1.06 -4.48
N ILE A 45 -14.42 1.20 -3.25
CA ILE A 45 -14.13 2.48 -2.61
C ILE A 45 -12.66 2.52 -2.23
N ASP A 46 -11.93 3.54 -2.66
CA ASP A 46 -10.54 3.75 -2.24
C ASP A 46 -10.27 5.24 -2.04
N GLN A 47 -9.39 5.57 -1.10
CA GLN A 47 -9.02 6.95 -0.83
C GLN A 47 -8.22 7.55 -2.02
N TYR A 48 -7.45 6.71 -2.71
CA TYR A 48 -6.76 7.08 -3.95
C TYR A 48 -7.66 6.78 -5.15
N ASN A 49 -7.54 7.57 -6.22
CA ASN A 49 -8.19 7.30 -7.51
C ASN A 49 -7.33 6.42 -8.44
N TYR A 50 -6.23 5.85 -7.94
CA TYR A 50 -5.33 4.99 -8.69
C TYR A 50 -4.82 3.83 -7.84
N PHE A 51 -4.44 2.77 -8.54
CA PHE A 51 -3.67 1.65 -8.02
C PHE A 51 -2.17 1.97 -8.08
N GLU A 52 -1.46 1.77 -6.98
CA GLU A 52 0.01 1.75 -6.93
C GLU A 52 0.54 0.32 -6.79
N PHE A 53 1.38 -0.11 -7.72
CA PHE A 53 2.17 -1.33 -7.59
C PHE A 53 3.43 -1.05 -6.77
N PHE A 54 3.27 -0.91 -5.45
CA PHE A 54 4.37 -0.48 -4.58
C PHE A 54 5.60 -1.41 -4.54
N CYS A 55 5.50 -2.62 -5.07
CA CYS A 55 6.61 -3.56 -5.12
C CYS A 55 7.76 -3.11 -6.04
N THR A 56 7.56 -2.11 -6.91
CA THR A 56 8.59 -1.53 -7.80
C THR A 56 9.06 -0.15 -7.37
N HIS A 57 8.60 0.36 -6.22
CA HIS A 57 8.93 1.73 -5.78
C HIS A 57 10.42 1.97 -5.53
N PHE A 58 11.24 0.92 -5.37
CA PHE A 58 12.69 1.11 -5.21
C PHE A 58 13.33 1.84 -6.40
N GLU A 59 12.81 1.65 -7.63
CA GLU A 59 13.28 2.37 -8.82
C GLU A 59 12.97 3.87 -8.74
N CYS A 60 11.84 4.21 -8.14
CA CYS A 60 11.35 5.57 -8.01
C CYS A 60 12.25 6.43 -7.09
N PHE A 61 12.96 5.80 -6.14
CA PHE A 61 13.93 6.49 -5.28
C PHE A 61 15.22 6.89 -6.01
N SER A 62 15.51 6.31 -7.18
CA SER A 62 16.59 6.78 -8.06
C SER A 62 16.10 7.63 -9.23
N ASP A 63 14.91 7.34 -9.72
CA ASP A 63 14.30 7.98 -10.89
C ASP A 63 12.78 8.05 -10.73
N ALA A 64 12.29 9.21 -10.29
CA ALA A 64 10.86 9.44 -10.06
C ALA A 64 9.98 9.22 -11.30
N SER A 65 10.54 9.30 -12.52
CA SER A 65 9.76 9.07 -13.75
C SER A 65 9.24 7.63 -13.85
N LYS A 66 9.86 6.68 -13.15
CA LYS A 66 9.45 5.27 -13.04
C LYS A 66 8.13 5.08 -12.30
N PHE A 67 7.67 6.07 -11.56
CA PHE A 67 6.39 5.98 -10.88
C PHE A 67 5.23 5.75 -11.86
N LYS A 68 5.28 6.36 -13.06
CA LYS A 68 4.27 6.20 -14.11
C LYS A 68 4.14 4.76 -14.61
N ASP A 69 5.21 3.99 -14.56
CA ASP A 69 5.22 2.57 -14.94
C ASP A 69 4.57 1.67 -13.87
N SER A 70 4.38 2.21 -12.66
CA SER A 70 3.92 1.48 -11.47
C SER A 70 2.50 1.86 -11.04
N VAL A 71 1.80 2.70 -11.82
CA VAL A 71 0.45 3.18 -11.49
C VAL A 71 -0.55 2.96 -12.59
N VAL A 72 -1.80 2.76 -12.21
CA VAL A 72 -2.94 2.71 -13.13
C VAL A 72 -4.13 3.37 -12.46
N ASP A 73 -4.80 4.30 -13.15
CA ASP A 73 -6.02 4.91 -12.61
C ASP A 73 -7.14 3.86 -12.47
N TYR A 74 -7.93 3.94 -11.40
CA TYR A 74 -8.94 2.93 -11.12
C TYR A 74 -10.05 2.90 -12.16
N GLU A 75 -10.38 4.05 -12.77
CA GLU A 75 -11.42 4.13 -13.79
C GLU A 75 -11.04 3.29 -15.03
N THR A 76 -9.82 3.47 -15.54
CA THR A 76 -9.21 2.69 -16.62
C THR A 76 -9.09 1.23 -16.22
N MET A 77 -8.59 0.94 -15.01
CA MET A 77 -8.45 -0.43 -14.52
C MET A 77 -9.78 -1.18 -14.53
N TYR A 78 -10.82 -0.63 -13.88
CA TYR A 78 -12.10 -1.32 -13.78
C TYR A 78 -12.87 -1.35 -15.10
N LYS A 79 -12.76 -0.31 -15.95
CA LYS A 79 -13.31 -0.36 -17.33
C LYS A 79 -12.67 -1.47 -18.17
N SER A 80 -11.38 -1.78 -17.96
CA SER A 80 -10.68 -2.84 -18.70
C SER A 80 -11.28 -4.23 -18.48
N TYR A 81 -11.98 -4.44 -17.35
CA TYR A 81 -12.69 -5.68 -17.04
C TYR A 81 -13.96 -5.88 -17.86
N LYS A 82 -14.42 -4.85 -18.59
CA LYS A 82 -15.60 -4.89 -19.47
C LYS A 82 -16.86 -5.42 -18.77
N SER A 83 -17.00 -5.12 -17.49
CA SER A 83 -18.14 -5.52 -16.65
C SER A 83 -18.96 -4.29 -16.28
N GLY A 84 -20.27 -4.35 -16.51
CA GLY A 84 -21.18 -3.24 -16.22
C GLY A 84 -21.55 -3.10 -14.75
N ARG A 85 -21.16 -4.08 -13.91
CA ARG A 85 -21.56 -4.16 -12.50
C ARG A 85 -20.57 -3.54 -11.53
N ILE A 86 -19.47 -2.95 -12.03
CA ILE A 86 -18.41 -2.38 -11.20
C ILE A 86 -18.55 -0.86 -11.21
N THR A 87 -18.68 -0.29 -10.03
CA THR A 87 -18.64 1.16 -9.81
C THR A 87 -17.46 1.48 -8.90
N PHE A 88 -16.63 2.44 -9.31
CA PHE A 88 -15.59 2.99 -8.45
C PHE A 88 -16.08 4.28 -7.80
N MET A 89 -15.77 4.47 -6.52
CA MET A 89 -16.01 5.71 -5.78
C MET A 89 -14.73 6.08 -5.03
N GLN A 90 -14.21 7.29 -5.25
CA GLN A 90 -13.09 7.77 -4.45
C GLN A 90 -13.58 8.23 -3.07
N GLY A 91 -13.00 7.72 -1.98
CA GLY A 91 -13.33 8.13 -0.63
C GLY A 91 -12.59 7.32 0.45
N LYS A 92 -12.35 7.93 1.60
CA LYS A 92 -11.67 7.31 2.74
C LYS A 92 -12.71 6.79 3.73
N LEU A 93 -12.70 5.50 4.04
CA LEU A 93 -13.55 4.93 5.08
C LEU A 93 -13.28 5.60 6.43
N SER A 94 -14.33 6.13 7.07
CA SER A 94 -14.24 6.80 8.36
C SER A 94 -14.96 6.04 9.48
N ASN A 95 -16.00 5.28 9.14
CA ASN A 95 -16.81 4.54 10.10
C ASN A 95 -17.59 3.39 9.45
N VAL A 96 -17.91 2.36 10.24
CA VAL A 96 -18.77 1.24 9.86
C VAL A 96 -19.94 1.17 10.84
N LEU A 97 -21.14 1.38 10.33
CA LEU A 97 -22.41 1.28 11.06
C LEU A 97 -23.00 -0.12 10.78
N ALA A 98 -22.44 -1.13 11.45
CA ALA A 98 -22.72 -2.54 11.14
C ALA A 98 -24.20 -2.93 11.33
N THR A 99 -24.87 -2.37 12.35
CA THR A 99 -26.30 -2.62 12.64
C THR A 99 -27.24 -2.08 11.56
N GLU A 100 -26.81 -1.07 10.80
CA GLU A 100 -27.56 -0.47 9.70
C GLU A 100 -27.17 -1.02 8.32
N ASN A 101 -26.13 -1.87 8.26
CA ASN A 101 -25.46 -2.27 7.01
C ASN A 101 -25.00 -1.06 6.17
N LYS A 102 -24.37 -0.09 6.82
CA LYS A 102 -23.82 1.11 6.19
C LYS A 102 -22.38 1.37 6.56
N ILE A 103 -21.69 2.11 5.70
CA ILE A 103 -20.42 2.74 6.01
C ILE A 103 -20.51 4.25 5.77
N GLU A 104 -19.66 4.99 6.46
CA GLU A 104 -19.41 6.40 6.21
C GLU A 104 -18.05 6.53 5.55
N ILE A 105 -17.99 7.28 4.46
CA ILE A 105 -16.75 7.60 3.76
C ILE A 105 -16.60 9.12 3.68
N VAL A 106 -15.36 9.60 3.77
CA VAL A 106 -15.02 11.00 3.55
C VAL A 106 -14.58 11.17 2.10
N GLN A 107 -15.22 12.09 1.38
CA GLN A 107 -14.87 12.54 0.03
C GLN A 107 -14.44 14.00 0.08
N GLY A 108 -13.38 14.36 -0.65
CA GLY A 108 -12.85 15.72 -0.63
C GLY A 108 -12.40 16.18 0.76
N ALA A 109 -12.57 17.47 1.06
CA ALA A 109 -12.07 18.06 2.30
C ALA A 109 -12.84 17.61 3.55
N ASP A 110 -14.18 17.55 3.50
CA ASP A 110 -15.01 17.27 4.69
C ASP A 110 -16.39 16.64 4.36
N GLU A 111 -16.63 16.19 3.12
CA GLU A 111 -17.93 15.62 2.77
C GLU A 111 -18.02 14.18 3.26
N THR A 112 -18.96 13.91 4.18
CA THR A 112 -19.25 12.54 4.63
C THR A 112 -20.42 11.98 3.83
N VAL A 113 -20.20 10.83 3.20
CA VAL A 113 -21.20 10.12 2.39
C VAL A 113 -21.49 8.76 3.00
N GLU A 114 -22.78 8.45 3.17
CA GLU A 114 -23.23 7.13 3.59
C GLU A 114 -23.37 6.17 2.41
N VAL A 115 -22.85 4.95 2.56
CA VAL A 115 -22.98 3.89 1.55
C VAL A 115 -23.57 2.63 2.19
N ASN A 116 -24.79 2.27 1.80
CA ASN A 116 -25.42 1.00 2.16
C ASN A 116 -24.73 -0.19 1.48
N TYR A 117 -24.73 -1.36 2.11
CA TYR A 117 -24.24 -2.61 1.54
C TYR A 117 -25.12 -3.82 1.91
N ASP A 118 -25.12 -4.87 1.10
CA ASP A 118 -25.57 -6.21 1.53
C ASP A 118 -24.39 -7.03 2.08
N THR A 119 -23.18 -6.76 1.60
CA THR A 119 -21.94 -7.39 2.05
C THR A 119 -20.82 -6.36 2.01
N LEU A 120 -20.02 -6.29 3.07
CA LEU A 120 -18.88 -5.39 3.19
C LEU A 120 -17.58 -6.19 3.24
N ALA A 121 -16.63 -5.85 2.38
CA ALA A 121 -15.26 -6.35 2.44
C ALA A 121 -14.30 -5.19 2.76
N ILE A 122 -13.59 -5.29 3.88
CA ILE A 122 -12.59 -4.29 4.29
C ILE A 122 -11.21 -4.79 3.85
N CYS A 123 -10.70 -4.17 2.78
CA CYS A 123 -9.44 -4.45 2.11
C CYS A 123 -8.46 -3.25 2.17
N THR A 124 -8.58 -2.40 3.19
CA THR A 124 -7.86 -1.12 3.35
C THR A 124 -6.35 -1.23 3.54
N GLY A 125 -5.79 -2.45 3.55
CA GLY A 125 -4.37 -2.67 3.82
C GLY A 125 -3.95 -2.17 5.21
N GLY A 126 -2.66 -1.84 5.35
CA GLY A 126 -2.11 -1.24 6.57
C GLY A 126 -1.38 0.07 6.27
N SER A 127 -1.26 0.88 7.30
CA SER A 127 -0.59 2.19 7.27
C SER A 127 0.93 2.00 7.33
N LYS A 128 1.69 2.86 6.66
CA LYS A 128 3.16 2.76 6.60
C LYS A 128 3.81 4.09 6.90
N VAL A 129 4.97 4.01 7.52
CA VAL A 129 5.86 5.17 7.64
C VAL A 129 6.55 5.35 6.29
N GLY A 130 6.63 6.60 5.81
CA GLY A 130 7.17 6.96 4.49
C GLY A 130 8.61 6.47 4.28
N PRO A 131 9.17 6.51 3.06
CA PRO A 131 8.66 7.19 1.86
C PRO A 131 7.83 6.30 0.91
N TRP A 132 7.54 5.07 1.31
CA TRP A 132 7.02 4.04 0.40
C TRP A 132 5.57 4.25 -0.05
N PHE A 133 4.79 5.06 0.68
CA PHE A 133 3.36 5.28 0.47
C PHE A 133 3.07 6.77 0.46
N GLY A 134 2.02 7.15 -0.28
CA GLY A 134 1.50 8.50 -0.26
C GLY A 134 1.04 8.89 1.14
N ASP A 135 1.04 10.18 1.40
CA ASP A 135 0.49 10.73 2.63
C ASP A 135 -1.02 10.40 2.73
N GLU A 136 -1.42 9.85 3.88
CA GLU A 136 -2.81 9.44 4.15
C GLU A 136 -3.74 10.63 4.42
N GLU A 137 -3.19 11.81 4.72
CA GLU A 137 -3.96 13.03 5.01
C GLU A 137 -4.22 13.84 3.73
N THR A 138 -3.23 13.95 2.85
CA THR A 138 -3.31 14.82 1.67
C THR A 138 -3.88 14.13 0.42
N LEU A 139 -4.08 12.80 0.44
CA LEU A 139 -4.64 12.01 -0.67
C LEU A 139 -4.05 12.40 -2.04
N PRO A 140 -2.73 12.24 -2.25
CA PRO A 140 -2.05 12.82 -3.39
C PRO A 140 -2.58 12.27 -4.72
N THR A 141 -2.73 13.14 -5.72
CA THR A 141 -2.88 12.72 -7.13
C THR A 141 -1.64 11.97 -7.60
N ILE A 142 -1.72 11.31 -8.75
CA ILE A 142 -0.57 10.63 -9.37
C ILE A 142 0.61 11.61 -9.53
N GLU A 143 0.35 12.84 -9.96
CA GLU A 143 1.37 13.87 -10.18
C GLU A 143 1.99 14.34 -8.86
N GLN A 144 1.17 14.56 -7.83
CA GLN A 144 1.67 14.92 -6.50
C GLN A 144 2.51 13.80 -5.90
N ARG A 145 2.12 12.55 -6.15
CA ARG A 145 2.86 11.38 -5.70
C ARG A 145 4.18 11.18 -6.46
N GLU A 146 4.19 11.45 -7.77
CA GLU A 146 5.42 11.50 -8.57
C GLU A 146 6.37 12.59 -8.04
N GLU A 147 5.84 13.76 -7.67
CA GLU A 147 6.64 14.85 -7.11
C GLU A 147 7.27 14.48 -5.76
N GLN A 148 6.53 13.78 -4.88
CA GLN A 148 7.11 13.23 -3.65
C GLN A 148 8.32 12.31 -3.95
N PHE A 149 8.20 11.44 -4.96
CA PHE A 149 9.35 10.63 -5.39
C PHE A 149 10.48 11.48 -5.98
N ARG A 150 10.18 12.57 -6.69
CA ARG A 150 11.17 13.51 -7.23
C ARG A 150 12.00 14.10 -6.11
N GLU A 151 11.35 14.69 -5.11
CA GLU A 151 12.02 15.28 -3.94
C GLU A 151 12.93 14.28 -3.22
N ILE A 152 12.47 13.04 -3.03
CA ILE A 152 13.26 11.99 -2.39
C ILE A 152 14.45 11.59 -3.27
N SER A 153 14.22 11.41 -4.58
CA SER A 153 15.27 11.04 -5.53
C SER A 153 16.36 12.09 -5.63
N GLU A 154 16.02 13.37 -5.54
CA GLU A 154 16.97 14.49 -5.54
C GLU A 154 17.81 14.49 -4.26
N LYS A 155 17.18 14.34 -3.09
CA LYS A 155 17.90 14.19 -1.81
C LYS A 155 18.88 13.02 -1.86
N ILE A 156 18.48 11.88 -2.43
CA ILE A 156 19.33 10.69 -2.60
C ILE A 156 20.50 10.96 -3.55
N LYS A 157 20.28 11.71 -4.64
CA LYS A 157 21.34 12.07 -5.60
C LYS A 157 22.39 12.97 -4.96
N GLU A 158 21.98 13.93 -4.14
CA GLU A 158 22.86 14.88 -3.45
C GLU A 158 23.60 14.27 -2.25
N ALA A 159 23.01 13.25 -1.60
CA ALA A 159 23.59 12.58 -0.45
C ALA A 159 24.90 11.84 -0.77
N ASN A 160 25.88 11.90 0.13
CA ASN A 160 27.07 11.05 0.09
C ASN A 160 26.89 9.79 0.94
N SER A 161 25.95 9.82 1.88
CA SER A 161 25.68 8.76 2.84
C SER A 161 24.18 8.55 3.05
N ILE A 162 23.74 7.29 2.94
CA ILE A 162 22.32 6.90 3.01
C ILE A 162 22.15 5.76 4.00
N LEU A 163 21.21 5.92 4.94
CA LEU A 163 20.81 4.89 5.89
C LEU A 163 19.41 4.33 5.54
N CYS A 164 19.34 3.05 5.24
CA CYS A 164 18.08 2.31 5.15
C CYS A 164 17.70 1.79 6.53
N VAL A 165 16.57 2.25 7.07
CA VAL A 165 16.11 1.87 8.42
C VAL A 165 15.22 0.64 8.35
N GLY A 166 15.72 -0.50 8.82
CA GLY A 166 15.00 -1.77 8.90
C GLY A 166 15.66 -2.88 8.06
N GLY A 167 16.04 -3.98 8.71
CA GLY A 167 16.66 -5.15 8.06
C GLY A 167 15.68 -6.17 7.46
N GLY A 168 14.51 -5.70 6.99
CA GLY A 168 13.50 -6.51 6.31
C GLY A 168 13.65 -6.48 4.78
N PRO A 169 12.74 -7.12 4.02
CA PRO A 169 12.80 -7.15 2.55
C PRO A 169 12.96 -5.76 1.94
N ASN A 170 12.06 -4.82 2.26
CA ASN A 170 12.08 -3.45 1.73
C ASN A 170 13.44 -2.75 1.92
N GLY A 171 13.98 -2.78 3.13
CA GLY A 171 15.24 -2.07 3.43
C GLY A 171 16.45 -2.72 2.76
N LEU A 172 16.44 -4.03 2.59
CA LEU A 172 17.53 -4.77 1.94
C LEU A 172 17.47 -4.67 0.42
N GLU A 173 16.28 -4.74 -0.17
CA GLU A 173 16.09 -4.52 -1.61
C GLU A 173 16.45 -3.08 -1.98
N LEU A 174 16.03 -2.09 -1.18
CA LEU A 174 16.39 -0.69 -1.41
C LEU A 174 17.90 -0.46 -1.28
N ALA A 175 18.53 -0.97 -0.23
CA ALA A 175 19.98 -0.84 -0.06
C ALA A 175 20.74 -1.47 -1.23
N GLY A 176 20.31 -2.64 -1.69
CA GLY A 176 20.86 -3.30 -2.89
C GLY A 176 20.68 -2.46 -4.15
N TRP A 177 19.47 -1.96 -4.39
CA TRP A 177 19.15 -1.11 -5.55
C TRP A 177 20.00 0.17 -5.57
N LEU A 178 20.07 0.88 -4.44
CA LEU A 178 20.87 2.10 -4.30
C LEU A 178 22.35 1.81 -4.51
N ARG A 179 22.83 0.65 -4.05
CA ARG A 179 24.24 0.26 -4.22
C ARG A 179 24.61 0.00 -5.66
N ASP A 180 23.71 -0.64 -6.40
CA ASP A 180 23.89 -0.93 -7.81
C ASP A 180 23.76 0.35 -8.66
N THR A 181 22.96 1.32 -8.20
CA THR A 181 22.74 2.61 -8.87
C THR A 181 23.87 3.63 -8.61
N TYR A 182 24.32 3.74 -7.36
CA TYR A 182 25.31 4.72 -6.92
C TYR A 182 26.53 4.00 -6.36
N GLN A 183 27.64 3.96 -7.09
CA GLN A 183 28.86 3.19 -6.76
C GLN A 183 29.86 3.92 -5.83
N ASP A 184 29.66 5.21 -5.60
CA ASP A 184 30.49 6.10 -4.81
C ASP A 184 29.94 6.41 -3.40
N LYS A 185 28.64 6.21 -3.17
CA LYS A 185 27.97 6.57 -1.91
C LYS A 185 28.17 5.53 -0.81
N LYS A 186 28.19 5.99 0.44
CA LYS A 186 28.10 5.13 1.64
C LYS A 186 26.65 4.70 1.83
N ILE A 187 26.39 3.38 1.85
CA ILE A 187 25.05 2.83 2.04
C ILE A 187 25.08 1.87 3.21
N SER A 188 24.15 2.06 4.15
CA SER A 188 24.08 1.25 5.35
C SER A 188 22.65 0.83 5.64
N VAL A 189 22.48 -0.33 6.29
CA VAL A 189 21.20 -0.81 6.80
C VAL A 189 21.29 -0.92 8.31
N ILE A 190 20.36 -0.28 9.02
CA ILE A 190 20.23 -0.43 10.47
C ILE A 190 19.06 -1.36 10.82
N GLN A 191 19.26 -2.21 11.80
CA GLN A 191 18.26 -3.16 12.27
C GLN A 191 18.33 -3.29 13.80
N ARG A 192 17.18 -3.11 14.46
CA ARG A 192 17.06 -3.26 15.92
C ARG A 192 17.33 -4.68 16.38
N GLY A 193 16.87 -5.65 15.59
CA GLY A 193 17.10 -7.07 15.86
C GLY A 193 18.54 -7.50 15.62
N LYS A 194 18.85 -8.73 16.01
CA LYS A 194 20.16 -9.37 15.77
C LYS A 194 20.26 -10.02 14.39
N GLU A 195 19.18 -10.05 13.63
CA GLU A 195 19.09 -10.75 12.35
C GLU A 195 18.48 -9.88 11.25
N LEU A 196 18.97 -10.10 10.04
CA LEU A 196 18.36 -9.65 8.78
C LEU A 196 17.34 -10.68 8.33
N LEU A 197 16.24 -10.22 7.72
CA LEU A 197 15.12 -11.06 7.29
C LEU A 197 14.65 -12.03 8.39
N PRO A 198 14.33 -11.56 9.61
CA PRO A 198 14.02 -12.43 10.75
C PRO A 198 12.80 -13.35 10.51
N SER A 199 11.90 -12.97 9.61
CA SER A 199 10.74 -13.78 9.23
C SER A 199 11.07 -14.93 8.26
N LEU A 200 12.26 -14.94 7.66
CA LEU A 200 12.71 -15.96 6.71
C LEU A 200 13.83 -16.80 7.33
N ARG A 201 13.47 -17.98 7.85
CA ARG A 201 14.39 -18.88 8.55
C ARG A 201 15.62 -19.22 7.69
N GLY A 202 16.80 -19.01 8.26
CA GLY A 202 18.08 -19.34 7.62
C GLY A 202 18.60 -18.30 6.63
N ALA A 203 17.86 -17.22 6.37
CA ALA A 203 18.27 -16.20 5.41
C ALA A 203 19.42 -15.30 5.93
N HIS A 204 19.49 -15.06 7.23
CA HIS A 204 20.39 -14.06 7.82
C HIS A 204 21.84 -14.17 7.34
N ALA A 205 22.47 -15.35 7.46
CA ALA A 205 23.88 -15.53 7.13
C ALA A 205 24.16 -15.29 5.63
N GLN A 206 23.28 -15.78 4.76
CA GLN A 206 23.39 -15.58 3.31
C GLN A 206 23.20 -14.11 2.94
N THR A 207 22.17 -13.45 3.48
CA THR A 207 21.91 -12.03 3.25
C THR A 207 23.06 -11.17 3.74
N MET A 208 23.60 -11.43 4.94
CA MET A 208 24.79 -10.74 5.46
C MET A 208 25.99 -10.87 4.51
N GLY A 209 26.22 -12.06 3.97
CA GLY A 209 27.30 -12.30 2.99
C GLY A 209 27.12 -11.48 1.72
N ILE A 210 25.89 -11.47 1.16
CA ILE A 210 25.55 -10.70 -0.04
C ILE A 210 25.76 -9.20 0.22
N MET A 211 25.20 -8.65 1.30
CA MET A 211 25.30 -7.23 1.61
C MET A 211 26.76 -6.78 1.81
N LYS A 212 27.56 -7.58 2.53
CA LYS A 212 29.00 -7.32 2.69
C LYS A 212 29.76 -7.36 1.36
N SER A 213 29.48 -8.34 0.51
CA SER A 213 30.12 -8.44 -0.82
C SER A 213 29.80 -7.25 -1.72
N LYS A 214 28.66 -6.60 -1.48
CA LYS A 214 28.22 -5.37 -2.16
C LYS A 214 28.74 -4.10 -1.49
N ASN A 215 29.57 -4.16 -0.44
CA ASN A 215 30.02 -2.99 0.32
C ASN A 215 28.86 -2.16 0.90
N ILE A 216 27.88 -2.85 1.50
CA ILE A 216 26.79 -2.26 2.29
C ILE A 216 27.06 -2.55 3.76
N ASP A 217 27.13 -1.50 4.59
CA ASP A 217 27.36 -1.64 6.02
C ASP A 217 26.08 -2.10 6.73
N ILE A 218 26.19 -3.05 7.66
CA ILE A 218 25.04 -3.56 8.43
C ILE A 218 25.21 -3.28 9.92
N LEU A 219 24.27 -2.54 10.49
CA LEU A 219 24.22 -2.14 11.89
C LEU A 219 23.12 -2.93 12.61
N LEU A 220 23.47 -4.11 13.14
CA LEU A 220 22.56 -4.96 13.90
C LEU A 220 22.50 -4.55 15.38
N GLY A 221 21.39 -4.85 16.04
CA GLY A 221 21.20 -4.59 17.47
C GLY A 221 21.04 -3.12 17.82
N GLN A 222 20.78 -2.24 16.83
CA GLN A 222 20.70 -0.80 17.00
C GLN A 222 19.33 -0.26 16.57
N SER A 223 18.75 0.59 17.40
CA SER A 223 17.52 1.31 17.08
C SER A 223 17.85 2.60 16.32
N PHE A 224 16.94 3.00 15.43
CA PHE A 224 17.02 4.28 14.75
C PHE A 224 16.09 5.27 15.44
N GLU A 225 16.66 6.41 15.84
CA GLU A 225 15.95 7.59 16.31
C GLU A 225 16.43 8.79 15.47
N PRO A 226 15.51 9.63 14.92
CA PRO A 226 15.87 10.71 14.00
C PRO A 226 16.93 11.70 14.54
N ASP A 227 16.90 11.97 15.85
CA ASP A 227 17.79 12.96 16.49
C ASP A 227 19.02 12.33 17.17
N SER A 228 19.35 11.08 16.83
CA SER A 228 20.50 10.38 17.43
C SER A 228 21.84 10.73 16.77
N ASP A 229 22.94 10.57 17.52
CA ASP A 229 24.31 10.67 17.00
C ASP A 229 24.60 9.70 15.85
N LEU A 230 23.84 8.60 15.74
CA LEU A 230 23.95 7.68 14.62
C LEU A 230 23.29 8.28 13.38
N ALA A 231 22.10 8.87 13.53
CA ALA A 231 21.36 9.50 12.45
C ALA A 231 22.17 10.69 11.88
N SER A 232 22.81 11.49 12.71
CA SER A 232 23.63 12.63 12.22
C SER A 232 24.86 12.24 11.38
N GLN A 233 25.22 10.95 11.31
CA GLN A 233 26.30 10.44 10.45
C GLN A 233 25.88 10.17 9.01
N TYR A 234 24.59 10.32 8.68
CA TYR A 234 24.05 10.08 7.35
C TYR A 234 23.30 11.31 6.84
N ASP A 235 23.46 11.60 5.54
CA ASP A 235 22.80 12.74 4.91
C ASP A 235 21.30 12.48 4.72
N VAL A 236 20.93 11.22 4.45
CA VAL A 236 19.55 10.79 4.19
C VAL A 236 19.20 9.51 4.94
N HIS A 237 18.00 9.50 5.51
CA HIS A 237 17.39 8.33 6.15
C HIS A 237 16.15 7.90 5.38
N LEU A 238 16.09 6.63 5.00
CA LEU A 238 14.93 6.04 4.32
C LEU A 238 14.30 5.02 5.28
N ASP A 239 13.15 5.38 5.84
CA ASP A 239 12.45 4.47 6.75
C ASP A 239 11.83 3.32 5.96
N CYS A 240 12.33 2.11 6.19
CA CYS A 240 11.91 0.88 5.53
C CYS A 240 11.19 -0.06 6.49
N ARG A 241 10.85 0.42 7.69
CA ARG A 241 10.17 -0.36 8.72
C ARG A 241 8.69 -0.49 8.40
N ASN A 242 8.15 -1.66 8.76
CA ASN A 242 6.76 -2.03 9.04
C ASN A 242 5.60 -1.43 8.20
N THR A 243 4.67 -2.33 7.91
CA THR A 243 3.25 -2.00 7.66
C THR A 243 2.50 -2.24 8.96
N PHE A 244 1.77 -1.23 9.46
CA PHE A 244 0.87 -1.40 10.58
C PHE A 244 -0.52 -1.73 10.05
N TYR A 245 -0.91 -3.01 10.15
CA TYR A 245 -2.30 -3.37 9.93
C TYR A 245 -3.10 -2.99 11.18
N THR A 246 -3.77 -1.85 11.12
CA THR A 246 -4.64 -1.35 12.19
C THR A 246 -6.01 -2.06 12.21
N GLY A 247 -6.26 -2.94 11.23
CA GLY A 247 -7.45 -3.78 11.20
C GLY A 247 -8.76 -3.04 10.96
N PRO A 248 -9.87 -3.77 10.86
CA PRO A 248 -11.19 -3.17 10.75
C PRO A 248 -11.59 -2.43 12.04
N ALA A 249 -11.00 -2.80 13.19
CA ALA A 249 -11.31 -2.22 14.51
C ALA A 249 -11.22 -0.70 14.53
N LYS A 250 -10.30 -0.09 13.76
CA LYS A 250 -10.17 1.38 13.68
C LYS A 250 -11.40 2.08 13.07
N TYR A 251 -12.21 1.34 12.32
CA TYR A 251 -13.42 1.85 11.68
C TYR A 251 -14.70 1.45 12.41
N MET A 252 -14.60 0.56 13.39
CA MET A 252 -15.73 0.07 14.17
C MET A 252 -15.87 0.93 15.43
N LYS A 253 -16.33 2.18 15.27
CA LYS A 253 -16.37 3.17 16.36
C LYS A 253 -17.55 2.99 17.34
N SER A 254 -18.48 2.08 17.08
CA SER A 254 -19.54 1.74 18.03
C SER A 254 -19.09 0.65 19.01
N GLU A 255 -19.55 0.73 20.27
CA GLU A 255 -19.37 -0.28 21.33
C GLU A 255 -19.97 -1.66 20.97
N GLU A 256 -20.60 -1.80 19.80
CA GLU A 256 -21.48 -2.91 19.43
C GLU A 256 -20.74 -4.18 18.95
N LEU A 257 -19.41 -4.12 18.77
CA LEU A 257 -18.59 -5.28 18.39
C LEU A 257 -17.69 -5.77 19.54
N ALA A 258 -17.91 -5.28 20.77
CA ALA A 258 -17.18 -5.71 21.97
C ALA A 258 -17.77 -6.96 22.66
N GLN A 259 -18.59 -7.76 21.97
CA GLN A 259 -19.12 -9.04 22.47
C GLN A 259 -18.65 -10.24 21.65
#